data_AF-A0AAD8BDL4-F1
#
_entry.id   AF-A0AAD8BDL4-F1
#
_cell.length_a   1.000
_cell.length_b   1.000
_cell.length_c   1.000
_cell.angle_alpha   90.00
_cell.angle_beta   90.00
_cell.angle_gamma   90.00
#
_symmetry.space_group_name_H-M   'P 1'
#
loop_
_entity.id
_entity.type
_entity.pdbx_description
1 polymer ?
#
loop_
_entity_poly.entity_id
_entity_poly.type
_entity_poly.pdbx_seq_one_letter_code
_entity_poly.pdbx_strand_id
1 'polypeptide(L)' 'FVLKQAGGKGIPTTFLITDSQIKSERFLEDIDALLNSGEVPNLFASDEKAEIME' A
#
# COMPACT_ATOMS: atom_id res chain seq x y z
N PHE A 1 -6.21 -2.56 -1.63
CA PHE A 1 -6.44 -3.49 -2.77
C PHE A 1 -5.21 -3.61 -3.67
N VAL A 2 -4.58 -2.50 -4.07
CA VAL A 2 -3.38 -2.49 -4.95
C VAL A 2 -2.27 -3.42 -4.43
N LEU A 3 -1.89 -3.30 -3.16
CA LEU A 3 -0.81 -4.12 -2.59
C LEU A 3 -1.14 -5.60 -2.51
N LYS A 4 -2.41 -5.96 -2.22
CA LYS A 4 -2.88 -7.37 -2.27
C LYS A 4 -2.83 -7.94 -3.69
N GLN A 5 -3.10 -7.15 -4.73
CA GLN A 5 -2.99 -7.58 -6.13
C GLN A 5 -1.52 -7.74 -6.58
N ALA A 6 -0.68 -6.75 -6.26
CA ALA A 6 0.71 -6.74 -6.67
C ALA A 6 1.55 -7.78 -5.90
N GLY A 7 1.61 -7.64 -4.57
CA GLY A 7 2.41 -8.52 -3.72
C GLY A 7 1.74 -9.86 -3.44
N GLY A 8 0.46 -9.85 -3.05
CA GLY A 8 -0.25 -11.08 -2.64
C GLY A 8 -0.58 -12.02 -3.79
N LYS A 9 -0.92 -11.49 -4.98
CA LYS A 9 -1.25 -12.31 -6.16
C LYS A 9 -0.16 -12.33 -7.24
N GLY A 10 0.93 -11.56 -7.06
CA GLY A 10 2.01 -11.47 -8.04
C GLY A 10 1.61 -10.82 -9.37
N ILE A 11 0.52 -10.05 -9.42
CA ILE A 11 0.03 -9.45 -10.67
C ILE A 11 0.76 -8.11 -10.91
N PRO A 12 1.46 -7.94 -12.05
CA PRO A 12 2.06 -6.65 -12.39
C PRO A 12 1.00 -5.54 -12.36
N THR A 13 1.17 -4.56 -11.49
CA THR A 13 0.16 -3.55 -11.19
C THR A 13 0.78 -2.16 -11.23
N THR A 14 0.11 -1.22 -11.89
CA THR A 14 0.45 0.21 -11.87
C THR A 14 -0.58 0.97 -11.04
N PHE A 15 -0.13 1.74 -10.05
CA PHE A 15 -0.97 2.64 -9.28
C PHE A 15 -0.80 4.07 -9.80
N LEU A 16 -1.91 4.71 -10.18
CA LEU A 16 -1.93 6.08 -10.69
C LEU A 16 -2.79 6.95 -9.78
N ILE A 17 -2.25 8.12 -9.40
CA ILE A 17 -2.92 9.12 -8.58
C ILE A 17 -2.67 10.52 -9.16
N THR A 18 -3.64 11.42 -8.97
CA THR A 18 -3.56 12.83 -9.35
C THR A 18 -3.62 13.73 -8.12
N ASP A 19 -3.13 14.96 -8.23
CA ASP A 19 -3.12 15.95 -7.14
C ASP A 19 -4.52 16.15 -6.52
N SER A 20 -5.57 16.10 -7.34
CA SER A 20 -6.96 16.25 -6.89
C SER A 20 -7.44 15.17 -5.91
N GLN A 21 -6.80 14.00 -5.92
CA GLN A 21 -7.10 12.86 -5.07
C GLN A 21 -6.32 12.88 -3.74
N ILE A 22 -5.32 13.75 -3.61
CA ILE A 22 -4.56 13.94 -2.39
C ILE A 22 -5.39 14.82 -1.45
N LYS A 23 -6.13 14.18 -0.54
CA LYS A 23 -7.02 14.87 0.42
C LYS A 23 -6.31 15.28 1.72
N SER A 24 -5.13 14.73 1.97
CA SER A 24 -4.36 14.94 3.20
C SER A 24 -2.88 14.67 2.92
N GLU A 25 -1.99 15.40 3.59
CA GLU A 25 -0.53 15.21 3.52
C GLU A 25 -0.11 13.80 3.93
N ARG A 26 -0.84 13.17 4.85
CA ARG A 26 -0.61 11.78 5.26
C ARG A 26 -0.59 10.79 4.08
N PHE A 27 -1.34 11.09 3.02
CA PHE A 27 -1.36 10.23 1.82
C PHE A 27 0.00 10.21 1.12
N LEU A 28 0.73 11.33 1.14
CA LEU A 28 2.08 11.43 0.60
C LEU A 28 3.09 10.71 1.49
N GLU A 29 2.93 10.79 2.81
CA GLU A 29 3.75 10.04 3.78
C GLU A 29 3.61 8.52 3.58
N ASP A 30 2.39 8.03 3.37
CA ASP A 30 2.14 6.61 3.11
C ASP A 30 2.79 6.17 1.78
N ILE A 31 2.75 7.02 0.74
CA ILE A 31 3.43 6.74 -0.53
C ILE A 31 4.96 6.72 -0.35
N ASP A 32 5.52 7.68 0.38
CA ASP A 32 6.96 7.75 0.65
C ASP A 32 7.44 6.51 1.42
N ALA A 33 6.72 6.13 2.47
CA ALA A 33 7.00 4.90 3.21
C ALA A 33 6.97 3.66 2.29
N LEU A 34 5.96 3.55 1.44
CA LEU A 34 5.83 2.44 0.50
C LEU A 34 6.99 2.39 -0.52
N LEU A 35 7.44 3.53 -1.04
CA LEU A 35 8.53 3.59 -2.01
C LEU A 35 9.90 3.33 -1.38
N ASN A 36 10.13 3.82 -0.17
CA ASN A 36 11.42 3.69 0.52
C ASN A 36 11.59 2.33 1.19
N SER A 37 10.53 1.78 1.77
CA SER A 37 10.58 0.56 2.59
C SER A 37 9.80 -0.63 2.02
N GLY A 38 8.93 -0.41 1.04
CA GLY A 38 8.00 -1.42 0.57
C GLY A 38 6.80 -1.64 1.49
N GLU A 39 6.68 -0.90 2.61
CA GLU A 39 5.57 -1.02 3.57
C GLU A 39 4.92 0.33 3.87
N VAL A 40 3.61 0.31 4.14
CA VAL A 40 2.89 1.41 4.77
C VAL A 40 2.60 1.02 6.23
N PRO A 41 3.03 1.81 7.22
CA PRO A 41 2.83 1.48 8.63
C PRO A 41 1.35 1.32 8.99
N ASN A 42 1.03 0.29 9.80
CA ASN A 42 -0.34 0.01 10.26
C ASN A 42 -1.39 -0.16 9.14
N LEU A 43 -0.96 -0.48 7.91
CA LEU A 43 -1.86 -0.64 6.78
C LEU A 43 -2.78 -1.85 6.91
N PHE A 44 -2.26 -2.94 7.48
CA PHE A 44 -2.99 -4.17 7.73
C PHE A 44 -3.09 -4.40 9.23
N ALA A 45 -4.26 -4.82 9.70
CA ALA A 45 -4.44 -5.30 11.05
C ALA A 45 -3.64 -6.61 11.28
N SER A 46 -3.35 -6.95 12.53
CA SER A 46 -2.48 -8.10 12.86
C SER A 46 -2.99 -9.43 12.32
N ASP A 47 -4.32 -9.61 12.30
CA ASP A 47 -5.01 -10.76 11.73
C ASP A 47 -4.89 -10.78 10.19
N GLU A 48 -5.09 -9.65 9.52
CA GLU A 48 -4.86 -9.54 8.08
C GLU A 48 -3.40 -9.80 7.69
N LYS A 49 -2.43 -9.36 8.51
CA LYS A 49 -1.01 -9.64 8.27
C LYS A 49 -0.72 -11.13 8.35
N ALA A 50 -1.31 -11.84 9.32
CA ALA A 50 -1.14 -13.28 9.44
C ALA A 50 -1.67 -14.01 8.19
N GLU A 51 -2.85 -13.64 7.69
CA GLU A 51 -3.43 -14.23 6.46
C GLU A 51 -2.57 -13.99 5.21
N ILE A 52 -1.89 -12.84 5.11
CA ILE A 52 -1.02 -12.51 3.95
C ILE A 52 0.32 -13.24 4.01
N MET A 53 0.78 -13.64 5.20
CA MET A 53 2.08 -14.28 5.43
C MET A 53 2.05 -15.81 5.40
N GLU A 54 0.86 -16.42 5.48
CA GLU A 54 0.66 -17.85 5.23
C GLU A 54 0.70 -18.19 3.72
#